data_AF-A0A838QAX5-F1
#
_entry.id   AF-A0A838QAX5-F1
#
_cell.length_a   1.000
_cell.length_b   1.000
_cell.length_c   1.000
_cell.angle_alpha   90.00
_cell.angle_beta   90.00
_cell.angle_gamma   90.00
#
_symmetry.space_group_name_H-M   'P 1'
#
loop_
_entity.id
_entity.type
_entity.pdbx_description
1 polymer ?
#
loop_
_entity_poly.entity_id
_entity_poly.type
_entity_poly.pdbx_seq_one_letter_code
_entity_poly.pdbx_strand_id
1 'polypeptide(L)'
;MSAVVDVRPALLEQLKDLRLPTVRECYEDTARRAERETLSYEQYLLEVITRECEQRRKSKVQRLLKDSALPLEKSLQNFDLKRLPAKAARQLRTLLDGSFLDRKENVLVFGNPGSGKSHLLTALAQELVVVKERKMHFTKCALLMQDLLAAKRDLRLSREIKRLSRFDGLLIDDLGYLQQSRDDMEVVFTLLAERYERGSVLMTSNLPFSKWEAIFKDAMMTAAAIDRLVHHSVIIELNIPSYRVEQAKKNQQAESENG
;
A
#
# COMPACT_ATOMS: atom_id res chain seq x y z
N MET A 1 41.99 2.50 -42.99
CA MET A 1 42.08 1.39 -42.02
C MET A 1 41.09 1.68 -40.90
N SER A 2 39.88 1.14 -41.01
CA SER A 2 38.86 1.25 -39.95
C SER A 2 39.36 0.44 -38.77
N ALA A 3 39.62 1.08 -37.64
CA ALA A 3 39.95 0.36 -36.41
C ALA A 3 38.81 -0.63 -36.14
N VAL A 4 39.13 -1.91 -36.09
CA VAL A 4 38.21 -2.94 -35.61
C VAL A 4 37.97 -2.60 -34.15
N VAL A 5 36.90 -1.83 -33.90
CA VAL A 5 36.45 -1.54 -32.55
C VAL A 5 36.16 -2.89 -31.94
N ASP A 6 36.88 -3.23 -30.87
CA ASP A 6 36.57 -4.42 -30.09
C ASP A 6 35.14 -4.22 -29.55
N VAL A 7 34.21 -4.98 -30.13
CA VAL A 7 32.77 -4.77 -29.98
C VAL A 7 32.36 -4.98 -28.52
N ARG A 8 33.01 -5.91 -27.82
CA ARG A 8 32.70 -6.26 -26.43
C ARG A 8 32.99 -5.12 -25.44
N PRO A 9 34.22 -4.58 -25.33
CA PRO A 9 34.50 -3.48 -24.40
C PRO A 9 33.69 -2.23 -24.72
N ALA A 10 33.52 -1.88 -26.01
CA ALA A 10 32.68 -0.76 -26.42
C ALA A 10 31.22 -0.96 -25.98
N LEU A 11 30.65 -2.16 -26.18
CA LEU A 11 29.31 -2.50 -25.72
C LEU A 11 29.19 -2.40 -24.19
N LEU A 12 30.15 -2.94 -23.43
CA LEU A 12 30.12 -2.90 -21.96
C LEU A 12 30.17 -1.48 -21.39
N GLU A 13 30.96 -0.59 -22.01
CA GLU A 13 30.98 0.84 -21.64
C GLU A 13 29.64 1.51 -21.93
N GLN A 14 29.07 1.31 -23.12
CA GLN A 14 27.76 1.87 -23.48
C GLN A 14 26.64 1.36 -22.56
N LEU A 15 26.65 0.07 -22.21
CA LEU A 15 25.68 -0.51 -21.27
C LEU A 15 25.83 0.08 -19.86
N LYS A 16 27.05 0.43 -19.44
CA LYS A 16 27.30 1.11 -18.17
C LYS A 16 26.75 2.54 -18.19
N ASP A 17 26.98 3.28 -19.26
CA ASP A 17 26.50 4.66 -19.43
C ASP A 17 24.98 4.74 -19.49
N LEU A 18 24.34 3.78 -20.17
CA LEU A 18 22.87 3.63 -20.22
C LEU A 18 22.28 3.03 -18.92
N ARG A 19 23.14 2.64 -17.96
CA ARG A 19 22.77 2.01 -16.69
C ARG A 19 21.95 0.73 -16.88
N LEU A 20 22.37 -0.17 -17.77
CA LEU A 20 21.70 -1.45 -18.08
C LEU A 20 22.46 -2.63 -17.42
N PRO A 21 22.46 -2.77 -16.09
CA PRO A 21 23.25 -3.79 -15.39
C PRO A 21 22.79 -5.21 -15.71
N THR A 22 21.49 -5.46 -15.87
CA THR A 22 20.96 -6.80 -16.15
C THR A 22 21.32 -7.24 -17.56
N VAL A 23 21.21 -6.33 -18.54
CA VAL A 23 21.71 -6.58 -19.90
C VAL A 23 23.18 -6.94 -19.87
N ARG A 24 24.01 -6.15 -19.18
CA ARG A 24 25.44 -6.38 -19.07
C ARG A 24 25.78 -7.76 -18.48
N GLU A 25 24.95 -8.25 -17.55
CA GLU A 25 25.12 -9.56 -16.92
C GLU A 25 24.64 -10.72 -17.80
N CYS A 26 23.56 -10.55 -18.59
CA CYS A 26 22.92 -11.67 -19.28
C CYS A 26 23.04 -11.69 -20.80
N TYR A 27 23.56 -10.63 -21.45
CA TYR A 27 23.54 -10.53 -22.93
C TYR A 27 24.30 -11.66 -23.61
N GLU A 28 25.46 -12.09 -23.09
CA GLU A 28 26.26 -13.16 -23.69
C GLU A 28 25.54 -14.51 -23.63
N ASP A 29 24.94 -14.84 -22.49
CA ASP A 29 24.22 -16.10 -22.32
C ASP A 29 22.95 -16.13 -23.16
N THR A 30 22.23 -15.01 -23.25
CA THR A 30 21.07 -14.89 -24.15
C THR A 30 21.49 -14.95 -25.62
N ALA A 31 22.65 -14.39 -26.00
CA ALA A 31 23.16 -14.47 -27.37
C ALA A 31 23.50 -15.91 -27.77
N ARG A 32 24.22 -16.65 -26.90
CA ARG A 32 24.51 -18.07 -27.11
C ARG A 32 23.24 -18.91 -27.22
N ARG A 33 22.20 -18.56 -26.46
CA ARG A 33 20.90 -19.25 -26.55
C ARG A 33 20.18 -18.91 -27.85
N ALA A 34 20.18 -17.64 -28.25
CA ALA A 34 19.61 -17.19 -29.52
C ALA A 34 20.25 -17.89 -30.72
N GLU A 35 21.57 -18.11 -30.69
CA GLU A 35 22.27 -18.91 -31.71
C GLU A 35 21.77 -20.37 -31.75
N ARG A 36 21.59 -21.01 -30.60
CA ARG A 36 21.10 -22.40 -30.51
C ARG A 36 19.63 -22.54 -30.94
N GLU A 37 18.80 -21.58 -30.56
CA GLU A 37 17.36 -21.57 -30.82
C GLU A 37 17.01 -20.91 -32.17
N THR A 38 18.01 -20.43 -32.92
CA THR A 38 17.85 -19.72 -34.20
C THR A 38 16.91 -18.52 -34.10
N LEU A 39 17.02 -17.75 -33.02
CA LEU A 39 16.23 -16.53 -32.82
C LEU A 39 16.69 -15.43 -33.79
N SER A 40 15.74 -14.60 -34.24
CA SER A 40 16.08 -13.39 -34.99
C SER A 40 16.80 -12.37 -34.11
N TYR A 41 17.54 -11.44 -34.72
CA TYR A 41 18.20 -10.36 -33.99
C TYR A 41 17.22 -9.51 -33.17
N GLU A 42 16.00 -9.31 -33.68
CA GLU A 42 14.93 -8.59 -32.98
C GLU A 42 14.42 -9.38 -31.77
N GLN A 43 14.28 -10.70 -31.89
CA GLN A 43 13.87 -11.57 -30.78
C GLN A 43 14.92 -11.59 -29.66
N TYR A 44 16.19 -11.70 -30.02
CA TYR A 44 17.31 -11.59 -29.07
C TYR A 44 17.29 -10.24 -28.33
N LEU A 45 17.20 -9.13 -29.08
CA LEU A 45 17.20 -7.79 -28.50
C LEU A 45 16.00 -7.60 -27.58
N LEU A 46 14.81 -8.02 -28.02
CA LEU A 46 13.59 -7.94 -27.22
C LEU A 46 13.74 -8.71 -25.91
N GLU A 47 14.29 -9.92 -25.95
CA GLU A 47 14.47 -10.73 -24.75
C GLU A 47 15.41 -10.06 -23.74
N VAL A 48 16.57 -9.60 -24.20
CA VAL A 48 17.57 -8.97 -23.33
C VAL A 48 17.02 -7.70 -22.69
N ILE A 49 16.30 -6.88 -23.46
CA ILE A 49 15.64 -5.67 -22.94
C ILE A 49 14.48 -6.02 -22.00
N THR A 50 13.72 -7.08 -22.29
CA THR A 50 12.62 -7.54 -21.41
C THR A 50 13.15 -7.93 -20.04
N ARG A 51 14.25 -8.68 -19.96
CA ARG A 51 14.88 -9.06 -18.68
C ARG A 51 15.31 -7.85 -17.85
N GLU A 52 15.89 -6.84 -18.50
CA GLU A 52 16.25 -5.59 -17.82
C GLU A 52 15.01 -4.84 -17.29
N CYS A 53 13.96 -4.74 -18.10
CA CYS A 53 12.69 -4.12 -17.68
C CYS A 53 12.07 -4.87 -16.48
N GLU A 54 12.04 -6.20 -16.52
CA GLU A 54 11.53 -7.04 -15.43
C GLU A 54 12.33 -6.87 -14.15
N GLN A 55 13.67 -6.88 -14.24
CA GLN A 55 14.53 -6.71 -13.08
C GLN A 55 14.39 -5.31 -12.47
N ARG A 56 14.34 -4.26 -13.30
CA ARG A 56 14.08 -2.89 -12.82
C ARG A 56 12.72 -2.77 -12.14
N ARG A 57 11.68 -3.37 -12.72
CA ARG A 57 10.34 -3.41 -12.13
C ARG A 57 10.36 -4.12 -10.77
N LYS A 58 11.00 -5.29 -10.70
CA LYS A 58 11.16 -6.07 -9.47
C LYS A 58 11.87 -5.26 -8.37
N SER A 59 13.00 -4.62 -8.69
CA SER A 59 13.72 -3.77 -7.74
C SER A 59 12.89 -2.55 -7.31
N LYS A 60 12.14 -1.93 -8.23
CA LYS A 60 11.23 -0.82 -7.90
C LYS A 60 10.14 -1.27 -6.92
N VAL A 61 9.46 -2.38 -7.21
CA VAL A 61 8.39 -2.93 -6.34
C VAL A 61 8.95 -3.31 -4.97
N GLN A 62 10.12 -3.95 -4.90
CA GLN A 62 10.76 -4.29 -3.62
C GLN A 62 11.06 -3.04 -2.78
N ARG A 63 11.56 -1.98 -3.40
CA ARG A 63 11.77 -0.70 -2.72
C ARG A 63 10.45 -0.10 -2.23
N LEU A 64 9.42 -0.09 -3.06
CA LEU A 64 8.11 0.44 -2.68
C LEU A 64 7.48 -0.32 -1.51
N LEU A 65 7.57 -1.66 -1.50
CA LEU A 65 7.09 -2.49 -0.38
C LEU A 65 7.84 -2.21 0.92
N LYS A 66 9.16 -2.00 0.83
CA LYS A 66 9.98 -1.63 1.98
C LYS A 66 9.59 -0.24 2.53
N ASP A 67 9.44 0.73 1.64
CA ASP A 67 9.07 2.11 1.99
C ASP A 67 7.62 2.22 2.51
N SER A 68 6.75 1.28 2.13
CA SER A 68 5.34 1.31 2.53
C SER A 68 5.08 0.87 3.96
N ALA A 69 6.04 0.26 4.66
CA ALA A 69 5.86 -0.25 6.03
C ALA A 69 4.65 -1.20 6.20
N LEU A 70 4.25 -1.90 5.13
CA LEU A 70 3.11 -2.81 5.13
C LEU A 70 3.49 -4.14 5.80
N PRO A 71 2.64 -4.70 6.67
CA PRO A 71 2.78 -6.08 7.15
C PRO A 71 2.61 -7.09 6.00
N LEU A 72 3.70 -7.71 5.54
CA LEU A 72 3.74 -8.55 4.34
C LEU A 72 2.96 -9.85 4.46
N GLU A 73 2.71 -10.32 5.69
CA GLU A 73 1.92 -11.51 5.97
C GLU A 73 0.42 -11.32 5.67
N LYS A 74 -0.05 -10.07 5.61
CA LYS A 74 -1.45 -9.70 5.37
C LYS A 74 -1.74 -9.49 3.88
N SER A 75 -1.40 -10.47 3.05
CA SER A 75 -1.64 -10.46 1.60
C SER A 75 -3.08 -10.87 1.25
N LEU A 76 -3.51 -10.62 -0.01
CA LEU A 76 -4.78 -11.14 -0.51
C LEU A 76 -4.81 -12.67 -0.56
N GLN A 77 -3.67 -13.31 -0.81
CA GLN A 77 -3.55 -14.78 -0.86
C GLN A 77 -3.85 -15.41 0.51
N ASN A 78 -3.46 -14.74 1.59
CA ASN A 78 -3.71 -15.17 2.96
C ASN A 78 -5.07 -14.70 3.50
N PHE A 79 -5.85 -13.97 2.71
CA PHE A 79 -7.13 -13.42 3.12
C PHE A 79 -8.29 -14.29 2.62
N ASP A 80 -9.13 -14.77 3.54
CA ASP A 80 -10.30 -15.56 3.16
C ASP A 80 -11.43 -14.67 2.59
N LEU A 81 -11.38 -14.47 1.28
CA LEU A 81 -12.36 -13.67 0.53
C LEU A 81 -13.79 -14.23 0.63
N LYS A 82 -13.97 -15.51 0.96
CA LYS A 82 -15.32 -16.11 1.10
C LYS A 82 -16.05 -15.59 2.32
N ARG A 83 -15.32 -15.06 3.30
CA ARG A 83 -15.90 -14.41 4.49
C ARG A 83 -16.43 -13.01 4.22
N LEU A 84 -16.03 -12.38 3.12
CA LEU A 84 -16.49 -11.02 2.82
C LEU A 84 -17.96 -11.03 2.41
N PRO A 85 -18.76 -10.07 2.92
CA PRO A 85 -20.06 -9.78 2.34
C PRO A 85 -19.94 -9.50 0.83
N ALA A 86 -20.91 -9.94 0.04
CA ALA A 86 -20.87 -9.79 -1.43
C ALA A 86 -20.61 -8.35 -1.90
N LYS A 87 -21.19 -7.36 -1.19
CA LYS A 87 -20.96 -5.93 -1.45
C LYS A 87 -19.49 -5.53 -1.22
N ALA A 88 -18.90 -5.96 -0.11
CA ALA A 88 -17.50 -5.68 0.22
C ALA A 88 -16.54 -6.36 -0.76
N ALA A 89 -16.82 -7.60 -1.16
CA ALA A 89 -16.03 -8.32 -2.17
C ALA A 89 -16.07 -7.60 -3.54
N ARG A 90 -17.25 -7.10 -3.95
CA ARG A 90 -17.39 -6.30 -5.18
C ARG A 90 -16.60 -5.00 -5.11
N GLN A 91 -16.72 -4.27 -3.99
CA GLN A 91 -15.96 -3.02 -3.77
C GLN A 91 -14.45 -3.28 -3.79
N LEU A 92 -13.97 -4.33 -3.13
CA LEU A 92 -12.56 -4.72 -3.16
C LEU A 92 -12.07 -4.95 -4.59
N ARG A 93 -12.82 -5.68 -5.41
CA ARG A 93 -12.46 -5.92 -6.83
C ARG A 93 -12.32 -4.62 -7.62
N THR A 94 -13.22 -3.66 -7.41
CA THR A 94 -13.13 -2.33 -8.02
C THR A 94 -11.92 -1.56 -7.52
N LEU A 95 -11.61 -1.62 -6.22
CA LEU A 95 -10.47 -0.92 -5.63
C LEU A 95 -9.12 -1.46 -6.10
N LEU A 96 -9.03 -2.75 -6.45
CA LEU A 96 -7.81 -3.37 -6.97
C LEU A 96 -7.34 -2.79 -8.31
N ASP A 97 -8.23 -2.15 -9.07
CA ASP A 97 -7.83 -1.41 -10.26
C ASP A 97 -6.96 -0.17 -9.92
N GLY A 98 -7.14 0.41 -8.74
CA GLY A 98 -6.36 1.54 -8.25
C GLY A 98 -6.82 2.91 -8.75
N SER A 99 -7.82 2.99 -9.63
CA SER A 99 -8.31 4.27 -10.18
C SER A 99 -8.87 5.25 -9.13
N PHE A 100 -9.26 4.76 -7.95
CA PHE A 100 -9.67 5.60 -6.82
C PHE A 100 -8.52 6.52 -6.32
N LEU A 101 -7.26 6.10 -6.45
CA LEU A 101 -6.07 6.89 -6.11
C LEU A 101 -5.87 8.08 -7.05
N ASP A 102 -6.30 7.93 -8.31
CA ASP A 102 -6.23 9.01 -9.31
C ASP A 102 -7.36 10.01 -9.07
N ARG A 103 -8.56 9.52 -8.70
CA ARG A 103 -9.72 10.33 -8.32
C ARG A 103 -9.63 10.97 -6.93
N LYS A 104 -8.57 10.68 -6.16
CA LYS A 104 -8.36 11.16 -4.77
C LYS A 104 -9.50 10.77 -3.84
N GLU A 105 -10.08 9.60 -4.10
CA GLU A 105 -11.11 9.01 -3.24
C GLU A 105 -10.46 8.31 -2.04
N ASN A 106 -11.09 8.43 -0.88
CA ASN A 106 -10.71 7.74 0.34
C ASN A 106 -11.35 6.34 0.39
N VAL A 107 -10.78 5.44 1.18
CA VAL A 107 -11.37 4.12 1.45
C VAL A 107 -11.51 3.95 2.95
N LEU A 108 -12.73 3.75 3.42
CA LEU A 108 -13.03 3.70 4.85
C LEU A 108 -13.63 2.34 5.17
N VAL A 109 -12.98 1.58 6.04
CA VAL A 109 -13.38 0.23 6.41
C VAL A 109 -13.83 0.20 7.86
N PHE A 110 -15.11 -0.07 8.07
CA PHE A 110 -15.76 -0.17 9.38
C PHE A 110 -16.08 -1.60 9.75
N GLY A 111 -16.24 -1.87 11.04
CA GLY A 111 -16.68 -3.19 11.52
C GLY A 111 -16.08 -3.58 12.85
N ASN A 112 -16.58 -4.68 13.41
CA ASN A 112 -16.22 -5.13 14.75
C ASN A 112 -14.72 -5.49 14.87
N PRO A 113 -14.13 -5.43 16.06
CA PRO A 113 -12.78 -5.96 16.29
C PRO A 113 -12.65 -7.41 15.80
N GLY A 114 -11.55 -7.72 15.11
CA GLY A 114 -11.29 -9.06 14.59
C GLY A 114 -12.02 -9.43 13.28
N SER A 115 -12.79 -8.52 12.66
CA SER A 115 -13.46 -8.74 11.36
C SER A 115 -12.53 -8.68 10.14
N GLY A 116 -11.22 -8.50 10.32
CA GLY A 116 -10.26 -8.48 9.20
C GLY A 116 -10.07 -7.15 8.48
N LYS A 117 -10.60 -6.02 9.00
CA LYS A 117 -10.44 -4.66 8.40
C LYS A 117 -9.00 -4.32 8.03
N SER A 118 -8.09 -4.47 8.98
CA SER A 118 -6.67 -4.14 8.80
C SER A 118 -6.02 -5.05 7.76
N HIS A 119 -6.40 -6.34 7.72
CA HIS A 119 -5.92 -7.27 6.71
C HIS A 119 -6.44 -6.89 5.33
N LEU A 120 -7.74 -6.61 5.20
CA LEU A 120 -8.35 -6.19 3.93
C LEU A 120 -7.63 -4.97 3.33
N LEU A 121 -7.41 -3.91 4.12
CA LEU A 121 -6.71 -2.71 3.62
C LEU A 121 -5.23 -2.97 3.33
N THR A 122 -4.53 -3.71 4.20
CA THR A 122 -3.12 -4.04 3.98
C THR A 122 -2.94 -4.86 2.70
N ALA A 123 -3.80 -5.85 2.48
CA ALA A 123 -3.79 -6.69 1.29
C ALA A 123 -4.08 -5.88 0.02
N LEU A 124 -5.10 -5.01 0.06
CA LEU A 124 -5.38 -4.08 -1.04
C LEU A 124 -4.15 -3.21 -1.34
N ALA A 125 -3.54 -2.59 -0.32
CA ALA A 125 -2.38 -1.73 -0.52
C ALA A 125 -1.18 -2.49 -1.07
N GLN A 126 -0.94 -3.72 -0.62
CA GLN A 126 0.13 -4.57 -1.13
C GLN A 126 -0.06 -4.87 -2.62
N GLU A 127 -1.27 -5.21 -3.06
CA GLU A 127 -1.57 -5.41 -4.48
C GLU A 127 -1.38 -4.14 -5.30
N LEU A 128 -1.79 -2.98 -4.77
CA LEU A 128 -1.57 -1.69 -5.45
C LEU A 128 -0.08 -1.38 -5.60
N VAL A 129 0.76 -1.76 -4.63
CA VAL A 129 2.22 -1.63 -4.75
C VAL A 129 2.78 -2.60 -5.79
N VAL A 130 2.39 -3.88 -5.72
CA VAL A 130 2.98 -4.95 -6.55
C VAL A 130 2.52 -4.85 -8.02
N VAL A 131 1.23 -4.70 -8.25
CA VAL A 131 0.63 -4.74 -9.58
C VAL A 131 0.63 -3.37 -10.24
N LYS A 132 0.30 -2.32 -9.47
CA LYS A 132 0.09 -0.96 -9.98
C LYS A 132 1.24 0.00 -9.67
N GLU A 133 2.29 -0.46 -8.98
CA GLU A 133 3.50 0.32 -8.63
C GLU A 133 3.20 1.62 -7.89
N ARG A 134 2.09 1.64 -7.12
CA ARG A 134 1.65 2.81 -6.35
C ARG A 134 2.44 2.94 -5.06
N LYS A 135 2.74 4.18 -4.66
CA LYS A 135 3.43 4.50 -3.41
C LYS A 135 2.43 4.51 -2.28
N MET A 136 2.36 3.42 -1.53
CA MET A 136 1.51 3.32 -0.34
C MET A 136 2.35 3.54 0.92
N HIS A 137 1.74 3.98 2.02
CA HIS A 137 2.39 3.98 3.34
C HIS A 137 1.40 3.56 4.41
N PHE A 138 1.82 2.65 5.28
CA PHE A 138 1.02 2.14 6.38
C PHE A 138 1.54 2.67 7.71
N THR A 139 0.61 3.09 8.56
CA THR A 139 0.90 3.42 9.95
C THR A 139 -0.32 3.15 10.82
N LYS A 140 -0.08 2.85 12.10
CA LYS A 140 -1.16 2.83 13.10
C LYS A 140 -1.49 4.25 13.49
N CYS A 141 -2.77 4.55 13.72
CA CYS A 141 -3.21 5.89 14.06
C CYS A 141 -2.49 6.45 15.30
N ALA A 142 -2.28 5.61 16.32
CA ALA A 142 -1.55 6.00 17.53
C ALA A 142 -0.09 6.40 17.24
N LEU A 143 0.61 5.68 16.36
CA LEU A 143 2.00 5.99 15.99
C LEU A 143 2.06 7.26 15.15
N LEU A 144 1.19 7.38 14.15
CA LEU A 144 1.05 8.58 13.33
C LEU A 144 0.81 9.82 14.19
N MET A 145 -0.10 9.74 15.15
CA MET A 145 -0.39 10.83 16.08
C MET A 145 0.85 11.18 16.89
N GLN A 146 1.53 10.20 17.48
CA GLN A 146 2.76 10.42 18.25
C GLN A 146 3.81 11.16 17.42
N ASP A 147 4.04 10.73 16.18
CA ASP A 147 5.01 11.34 15.26
C ASP A 147 4.62 12.77 14.89
N LEU A 148 3.34 13.02 14.60
CA LEU A 148 2.83 14.35 14.26
C LEU A 148 2.86 15.30 15.46
N LEU A 149 2.57 14.83 16.67
CA LEU A 149 2.66 15.64 17.89
C LEU A 149 4.11 16.01 18.20
N ALA A 150 5.03 15.06 18.06
CA ALA A 150 6.46 15.34 18.20
C ALA A 150 6.91 16.38 17.16
N ALA A 151 6.50 16.20 15.89
CA ALA A 151 6.79 17.17 14.83
C ALA A 151 6.17 18.55 15.11
N LYS A 152 4.97 18.63 15.71
CA LYS A 152 4.33 19.89 16.12
C LYS A 152 5.14 20.59 17.21
N ARG A 153 5.55 19.87 18.26
CA ARG A 153 6.41 20.40 19.34
C ARG A 153 7.73 20.93 18.81
N ASP A 154 8.28 20.25 17.81
CA ASP A 154 9.55 20.58 17.17
C ASP A 154 9.43 21.65 16.04
N LEU A 155 8.24 22.23 15.82
CA LEU A 155 7.96 23.17 14.72
C LEU A 155 8.27 22.61 13.31
N ARG A 156 8.15 21.29 13.14
CA ARG A 156 8.41 20.54 11.91
C ARG A 156 7.16 19.88 11.31
N LEU A 157 5.97 20.16 11.83
CA LEU A 157 4.70 19.56 11.40
C LEU A 157 4.49 19.64 9.88
N SER A 158 4.66 20.83 9.28
CA SER A 158 4.47 21.03 7.84
C SER A 158 5.43 20.19 7.00
N ARG A 159 6.65 19.97 7.48
CA ARG A 159 7.64 19.10 6.81
C ARG A 159 7.21 17.65 6.86
N GLU A 160 6.66 17.21 7.99
CA GLU A 160 6.18 15.84 8.18
C GLU A 160 4.94 15.55 7.34
N ILE A 161 3.98 16.48 7.29
CA ILE A 161 2.82 16.39 6.39
C ILE A 161 3.31 16.30 4.93
N LYS A 162 4.23 17.17 4.51
CA LYS A 162 4.80 17.14 3.15
C LYS A 162 5.53 15.83 2.83
N ARG A 163 6.15 15.19 3.82
CA ARG A 163 6.74 13.85 3.67
C ARG A 163 5.64 12.82 3.36
N LEU A 164 4.56 12.83 4.15
CA LEU A 164 3.42 11.92 3.97
C LEU A 164 2.65 12.17 2.66
N SER A 165 2.59 13.41 2.17
CA SER A 165 1.93 13.75 0.89
C SER A 165 2.60 13.13 -0.34
N ARG A 166 3.81 12.57 -0.23
CA ARG A 166 4.51 11.90 -1.35
C ARG A 166 3.93 10.52 -1.69
N PHE A 167 3.14 9.95 -0.80
CA PHE A 167 2.47 8.66 -1.00
C PHE A 167 1.14 8.87 -1.72
N ASP A 168 0.87 8.03 -2.71
CA ASP A 168 -0.40 8.01 -3.45
C ASP A 168 -1.56 7.67 -2.50
N GLY A 169 -1.34 6.71 -1.59
CA GLY A 169 -2.31 6.32 -0.56
C GLY A 169 -1.67 6.19 0.82
N LEU A 170 -2.30 6.82 1.82
CA LEU A 170 -1.89 6.70 3.22
C LEU A 170 -2.87 5.78 3.97
N LEU A 171 -2.40 4.66 4.49
CA LEU A 171 -3.15 3.73 5.31
C LEU A 171 -3.00 4.09 6.78
N ILE A 172 -4.12 4.38 7.44
CA ILE A 172 -4.21 4.70 8.88
C ILE A 172 -5.07 3.63 9.56
N ASP A 173 -4.43 2.75 10.32
CA ASP A 173 -5.11 1.64 10.99
C ASP A 173 -5.53 2.00 12.43
N ASP A 174 -6.67 1.46 12.87
CA ASP A 174 -7.18 1.51 14.25
C ASP A 174 -7.51 2.92 14.79
N LEU A 175 -8.28 3.73 14.05
CA LEU A 175 -8.66 5.09 14.46
C LEU A 175 -9.52 5.14 15.75
N GLY A 176 -10.31 4.11 16.06
CA GLY A 176 -11.30 4.15 17.15
C GLY A 176 -10.85 3.56 18.50
N TYR A 177 -9.56 3.32 18.70
CA TYR A 177 -9.00 2.82 19.97
C TYR A 177 -8.25 3.89 20.78
N LEU A 178 -8.31 5.15 20.38
CA LEU A 178 -7.54 6.22 20.98
C LEU A 178 -8.21 6.70 22.28
N GLN A 179 -7.68 6.27 23.43
CA GLN A 179 -7.89 6.91 24.74
C GLN A 179 -7.02 8.18 24.92
N GLN A 180 -6.56 8.78 23.81
CA GLN A 180 -5.72 9.97 23.80
C GLN A 180 -6.55 11.22 24.04
N SER A 181 -5.89 12.31 24.45
CA SER A 181 -6.60 13.57 24.69
C SER A 181 -7.24 14.07 23.38
N ARG A 182 -8.43 14.67 23.46
CA ARG A 182 -9.11 15.23 22.28
C ARG A 182 -8.27 16.31 21.58
N ASP A 183 -7.34 16.94 22.31
CA ASP A 183 -6.40 17.94 21.77
C ASP A 183 -5.35 17.31 20.84
N ASP A 184 -5.01 16.03 21.05
CA ASP A 184 -4.00 15.33 20.26
C ASP A 184 -4.50 14.89 18.88
N MET A 185 -5.82 14.78 18.69
CA MET A 185 -6.43 14.40 17.40
C MET A 185 -6.33 15.50 16.34
N GLU A 186 -6.10 16.76 16.75
CA GLU A 186 -6.04 17.91 15.85
C GLU A 186 -4.98 17.72 14.74
N VAL A 187 -3.81 17.15 15.07
CA VAL A 187 -2.72 16.98 14.10
C VAL A 187 -3.05 15.95 13.02
N VAL A 188 -3.81 14.90 13.35
CA VAL A 188 -4.28 13.91 12.38
C VAL A 188 -5.25 14.57 11.41
N PHE A 189 -6.11 15.47 11.89
CA PHE A 189 -7.00 16.21 11.01
C PHE A 189 -6.31 17.23 10.13
N THR A 190 -5.29 17.93 10.63
CA THR A 190 -4.48 18.80 9.78
C THR A 190 -3.93 18.01 8.60
N LEU A 191 -3.45 16.78 8.84
CA LEU A 191 -3.00 15.88 7.79
C LEU A 191 -4.15 15.45 6.84
N LEU A 192 -5.32 15.06 7.37
CA LEU A 192 -6.46 14.67 6.54
C LEU A 192 -6.97 15.83 5.67
N ALA A 193 -7.03 17.04 6.22
CA ALA A 193 -7.43 18.25 5.51
C ALA A 193 -6.43 18.60 4.39
N GLU A 194 -5.13 18.48 4.66
CA GLU A 194 -4.08 18.70 3.65
C GLU A 194 -4.06 17.65 2.53
N ARG A 195 -4.62 16.47 2.78
CA ARG A 195 -4.77 15.40 1.78
C ARG A 195 -6.10 15.44 1.04
N TYR A 196 -7.10 16.15 1.53
CA TYR A 196 -8.39 16.30 0.85
C TYR A 196 -8.18 16.78 -0.59
N GLU A 197 -8.77 16.05 -1.55
CA GLU A 197 -8.64 16.27 -3.00
C GLU A 197 -7.20 16.27 -3.55
N ARG A 198 -6.20 15.89 -2.74
CA ARG A 198 -4.78 15.91 -3.11
C ARG A 198 -4.14 14.52 -3.03
N GLY A 199 -4.61 13.66 -2.12
CA GLY A 199 -4.12 12.30 -1.97
C GLY A 199 -5.10 11.43 -1.19
N SER A 200 -5.24 10.17 -1.59
CA SER A 200 -6.17 9.26 -0.94
C SER A 200 -5.70 8.85 0.45
N VAL A 201 -6.68 8.64 1.33
CA VAL A 201 -6.50 8.06 2.66
C VAL A 201 -7.33 6.79 2.76
N LEU A 202 -6.72 5.73 3.27
CA LEU A 202 -7.36 4.45 3.53
C LEU A 202 -7.38 4.25 5.05
N MET A 203 -8.54 4.08 5.67
CA MET A 203 -8.62 3.97 7.13
C MET A 203 -9.46 2.81 7.61
N THR A 204 -9.05 2.24 8.74
CA THR A 204 -9.89 1.30 9.49
C THR A 204 -10.43 1.96 10.76
N SER A 205 -11.67 1.61 11.11
CA SER A 205 -12.27 2.01 12.38
C SER A 205 -13.20 0.93 12.91
N ASN A 206 -13.20 0.76 14.23
CA ASN A 206 -14.19 -0.02 14.99
C ASN A 206 -15.41 0.82 15.40
N LEU A 207 -15.36 2.14 15.23
CA LEU A 207 -16.46 3.06 15.52
C LEU A 207 -17.11 3.57 14.22
N PRO A 208 -18.45 3.51 14.10
CA PRO A 208 -19.16 4.14 13.00
C PRO A 208 -19.06 5.67 13.09
N PHE A 209 -19.26 6.38 11.96
CA PHE A 209 -19.15 7.84 11.90
C PHE A 209 -20.00 8.58 12.93
N SER A 210 -21.21 8.08 13.22
CA SER A 210 -22.10 8.67 14.24
C SER A 210 -21.49 8.73 15.63
N LYS A 211 -20.46 7.92 15.91
CA LYS A 211 -19.75 7.89 17.19
C LYS A 211 -18.42 8.64 17.16
N TRP A 212 -18.05 9.22 16.02
CA TRP A 212 -16.79 9.94 15.93
C TRP A 212 -16.83 11.26 16.70
N GLU A 213 -17.99 11.89 16.88
CA GLU A 213 -18.16 13.06 17.77
C GLU A 213 -17.59 12.84 19.18
N ALA A 214 -17.61 11.59 19.68
CA ALA A 214 -17.05 11.26 20.99
C ALA A 214 -15.50 11.32 21.05
N ILE A 215 -14.85 11.14 19.90
CA ILE A 215 -13.39 11.18 19.73
C ILE A 215 -12.89 12.64 19.69
N PHE A 216 -13.79 13.60 19.47
CA PHE A 216 -13.41 14.97 19.13
C PHE A 216 -13.87 16.00 20.16
N LYS A 217 -13.17 17.14 20.19
CA LYS A 217 -13.42 18.25 21.11
C LYS A 217 -14.56 19.14 20.63
N ASP A 218 -14.56 19.48 19.34
CA ASP A 218 -15.48 20.43 18.73
C ASP A 218 -16.32 19.73 17.66
N ALA A 219 -17.64 19.76 17.84
CA ALA A 219 -18.61 19.17 16.92
C ALA A 219 -18.56 19.82 15.53
N MET A 220 -18.21 21.10 15.43
CA MET A 220 -18.10 21.82 14.16
C MET A 220 -16.87 21.38 13.36
N MET A 221 -15.70 21.30 14.02
CA MET A 221 -14.48 20.81 13.37
C MET A 221 -14.61 19.34 12.96
N THR A 222 -15.27 18.54 13.81
CA THR A 222 -15.62 17.15 13.53
C THR A 222 -16.44 17.04 12.25
N ALA A 223 -17.55 17.78 12.18
CA ALA A 223 -18.45 17.75 11.04
C ALA A 223 -17.70 18.14 9.75
N ALA A 224 -16.90 19.21 9.80
CA ALA A 224 -16.13 19.68 8.65
C ALA A 224 -15.04 18.69 8.19
N ALA A 225 -14.44 17.94 9.10
CA ALA A 225 -13.43 16.95 8.76
C ALA A 225 -14.04 15.62 8.28
N ILE A 226 -15.14 15.19 8.91
CA ILE A 226 -15.93 14.05 8.45
C ILE A 226 -16.47 14.33 7.05
N ASP A 227 -17.02 15.52 6.81
CA ASP A 227 -17.54 15.93 5.51
C ASP A 227 -16.47 15.78 4.42
N ARG A 228 -15.30 16.40 4.61
CA ARG A 228 -14.17 16.27 3.66
C ARG A 228 -13.70 14.82 3.48
N LEU A 229 -13.66 14.04 4.56
CA LEU A 229 -13.21 12.65 4.48
C LEU A 229 -14.22 11.75 3.74
N VAL A 230 -15.52 11.98 3.97
CA VAL A 230 -16.61 11.12 3.51
C VAL A 230 -17.11 11.51 2.12
N HIS A 231 -17.09 12.79 1.77
CA HIS A 231 -17.60 13.34 0.51
C HIS A 231 -17.09 12.58 -0.72
N HIS A 232 -15.82 12.20 -0.70
CA HIS A 232 -15.18 11.36 -1.72
C HIS A 232 -14.64 10.08 -1.11
N SER A 233 -15.51 9.17 -0.67
CA SER A 233 -15.08 7.91 -0.07
C SER A 233 -15.84 6.67 -0.53
N VAL A 234 -15.11 5.56 -0.61
CA VAL A 234 -15.65 4.22 -0.69
C VAL A 234 -15.74 3.64 0.72
N ILE A 235 -16.96 3.47 1.21
CA ILE A 235 -17.21 2.90 2.54
C ILE A 235 -17.45 1.40 2.43
N ILE A 236 -16.66 0.61 3.17
CA ILE A 236 -16.78 -0.85 3.28
C ILE A 236 -17.14 -1.19 4.73
N GLU A 237 -18.25 -1.90 4.92
CA GLU A 237 -18.67 -2.39 6.22
C GLU A 237 -18.41 -3.89 6.34
N LEU A 238 -17.58 -4.27 7.32
CA LEU A 238 -17.26 -5.64 7.68
C LEU A 238 -18.01 -6.02 8.96
N ASN A 239 -19.32 -6.23 8.81
CA ASN A 239 -20.20 -6.71 9.87
C ASN A 239 -20.13 -8.23 9.99
N ILE A 240 -18.91 -8.77 10.10
CA ILE A 240 -18.66 -10.21 10.19
C ILE A 240 -18.11 -10.61 11.57
N PRO A 241 -18.34 -11.85 12.03
CA PRO A 241 -17.81 -12.34 13.29
C PRO A 241 -16.28 -12.28 13.33
N SER A 242 -15.74 -12.20 14.55
CA SER A 242 -14.30 -12.09 14.78
C SER A 242 -13.57 -13.36 14.32
N TYR A 243 -12.66 -13.19 13.36
CA TYR A 243 -11.76 -14.24 12.87
C TYR A 243 -10.92 -14.83 14.01
N ARG A 244 -10.44 -13.97 14.93
CA ARG A 244 -9.61 -14.38 16.07
C ARG A 244 -10.35 -15.31 17.03
N VAL A 245 -11.64 -15.06 17.25
CA VAL A 245 -12.47 -15.89 18.14
C VAL A 245 -12.76 -17.24 17.50
N GLU A 246 -13.07 -17.27 16.21
CA GLU A 246 -13.29 -18.54 15.50
C GLU A 246 -12.03 -19.40 15.45
N GLN A 247 -10.86 -18.79 15.24
CA GLN A 247 -9.60 -19.52 15.22
C GLN A 247 -9.23 -20.07 16.59
N ALA A 248 -9.46 -19.30 17.66
CA ALA A 248 -9.29 -19.79 19.04
C ALA A 248 -10.19 -20.99 19.34
N LYS A 249 -11.46 -20.96 18.91
CA LYS A 249 -12.40 -22.09 19.09
C LYS A 249 -11.97 -23.34 18.33
N LYS A 250 -11.50 -23.19 17.08
CA LYS A 250 -11.02 -24.32 16.27
C LYS A 250 -9.78 -24.99 16.88
N ASN A 251 -8.85 -24.19 17.41
CA ASN A 251 -7.66 -24.72 18.07
C ASN A 251 -8.02 -25.49 19.35
N GLN A 252 -8.95 -24.96 20.17
CA GLN A 252 -9.43 -25.65 21.38
C GLN A 252 -10.13 -26.99 21.07
N GLN A 253 -10.92 -27.05 19.99
CA GLN A 253 -11.58 -28.29 19.55
C GLN A 253 -10.56 -29.35 19.09
N ALA A 254 -9.55 -28.95 18.32
CA ALA A 254 -8.49 -29.84 17.87
C ALA A 254 -7.60 -30.35 19.02
N GLU A 255 -7.45 -29.58 20.10
CA GLU A 255 -6.74 -30.02 21.32
C GLU A 255 -7.58 -31.01 22.14
N SER A 256 -8.91 -30.84 22.20
CA SER A 256 -9.82 -31.76 22.89
C SER A 256 -10.10 -33.07 22.16
N GLU A 257 -9.88 -33.12 20.84
CA GLU A 257 -10.03 -34.35 20.03
C GLU A 257 -8.76 -35.20 19.98
N ASN A 258 -7.60 -34.63 20.33
CA ASN A 258 -6.29 -35.29 20.31
C ASN A 258 -5.74 -35.63 21.71
N GLY A 259 -6.50 -35.36 22.78
CA GLY A 259 -6.16 -35.71 24.17
C GLY A 259 -7.11 -36.74 24.74
#